data_AF-A0A3D5F602-F1
#
_entry.id   AF-A0A3D5F602-F1
#
_cell.length_a   1.000
_cell.length_b   1.000
_cell.length_c   1.000
_cell.angle_alpha   90.00
_cell.angle_beta   90.00
_cell.angle_gamma   90.00
#
_symmetry.space_group_name_H-M   'P 1'
#
loop_
_entity.id
_entity.type
_entity.pdbx_description
1 polymer ?
#
loop_
_entity_poly.entity_id
_entity_poly.type
_entity_poly.pdbx_seq_one_letter_code
_entity_poly.pdbx_strand_id
1 'polypeptide(L)'
;MSLLTHLDDTFGHAEDFNAIDKLMSFIDPDLLQQAYELSGVATVRRRRLPLDSVVLTIVGMSLFRNDPVWDIANKLDVSLPGKNRFVAPSAVVQARQRLGDEAIGHAFKLMAQRAFGKYAFEQWCGLNVLAVDGVMFRAQDTAENVAAFGCDRNAKGDNPYPQVRMCSLMETSSHLLLASEFDCRDVGEMSLAERL
;
A
#
# COMPACT_ATOMS: atom_id res chain seq x y z
N MET A 1 8.88 -2.12 23.09
CA MET A 1 7.72 -2.90 22.61
C MET A 1 8.06 -3.48 21.26
N SER A 2 7.58 -4.68 20.93
CA SER A 2 7.82 -5.28 19.61
C SER A 2 6.94 -4.59 18.56
N LEU A 3 7.36 -4.64 17.29
CA LEU A 3 6.57 -4.15 16.14
C LEU A 3 5.18 -4.79 16.11
N LEU A 4 5.08 -6.07 16.47
CA LEU A 4 3.83 -6.83 16.55
C LEU A 4 2.86 -6.22 17.58
N THR A 5 3.32 -5.90 18.79
CA THR A 5 2.48 -5.25 19.80
C THR A 5 1.94 -3.91 19.32
N HIS A 6 2.77 -3.15 18.59
CA HIS A 6 2.35 -1.87 18.02
C HIS A 6 1.32 -2.01 16.90
N LEU A 7 1.47 -3.01 16.03
CA LEU A 7 0.52 -3.28 14.96
C LEU A 7 -0.80 -3.79 15.53
N ASP A 8 -0.78 -4.77 16.44
CA ASP A 8 -1.98 -5.32 17.08
C ASP A 8 -2.77 -4.26 17.84
N ASP A 9 -2.08 -3.40 18.61
CA ASP A 9 -2.71 -2.26 19.27
C ASP A 9 -3.30 -1.27 18.25
N THR A 10 -2.63 -1.04 17.12
CA THR A 10 -3.12 -0.12 16.08
C THR A 10 -4.36 -0.69 15.38
N PHE A 11 -4.39 -1.99 15.08
CA PHE A 11 -5.55 -2.66 14.49
C PHE A 11 -6.73 -2.72 15.46
N GLY A 12 -6.49 -3.01 16.74
CA GLY A 12 -7.54 -3.08 17.77
C GLY A 12 -8.23 -1.75 18.06
N HIS A 13 -7.55 -0.63 17.80
CA HIS A 13 -8.08 0.72 17.99
C HIS A 13 -8.43 1.41 16.66
N ALA A 14 -8.48 0.70 15.53
CA ALA A 14 -8.70 1.33 14.22
C ALA A 14 -10.00 2.15 14.13
N GLU A 15 -11.00 1.87 14.97
CA GLU A 15 -12.24 2.68 15.06
C GLU A 15 -12.11 3.95 15.92
N ASP A 16 -11.04 4.08 16.71
CA ASP A 16 -10.72 5.26 17.53
C ASP A 16 -9.85 6.25 16.75
N PHE A 17 -10.25 7.52 16.73
CA PHE A 17 -9.47 8.61 16.10
C PHE A 17 -8.02 8.70 16.60
N ASN A 18 -7.76 8.30 17.86
CA ASN A 18 -6.41 8.26 18.44
C ASN A 18 -5.48 7.22 17.79
N ALA A 19 -6.02 6.19 17.11
CA ALA A 19 -5.22 5.20 16.40
C ALA A 19 -4.66 5.74 15.08
N ILE A 20 -5.29 6.77 14.49
CA ILE A 20 -4.84 7.39 13.25
C ILE A 20 -3.60 8.25 13.50
N ASP A 21 -3.57 9.00 14.60
CA ASP A 21 -2.38 9.73 15.03
C ASP A 21 -1.21 8.78 15.35
N LYS A 22 -1.51 7.60 15.91
CA LYS A 22 -0.52 6.52 16.06
C LYS A 22 -0.09 5.96 14.70
N LEU A 23 -1.01 5.71 13.78
CA LEU A 23 -0.70 5.26 12.41
C LEU A 23 0.25 6.24 11.71
N MET A 24 -0.05 7.53 11.84
CA MET A 24 0.78 8.64 11.36
C MET A 24 2.20 8.62 11.94
N SER A 25 2.35 8.22 13.20
CA SER A 25 3.67 8.12 13.83
C SER A 25 4.57 7.04 13.21
N PHE A 26 4.01 6.06 12.49
CA PHE A 26 4.80 5.04 11.78
C PHE A 26 5.26 5.50 10.39
N ILE A 27 4.65 6.54 9.84
CA ILE A 27 4.98 7.04 8.51
C ILE A 27 6.02 8.15 8.64
N ASP A 28 7.25 7.84 8.25
CA ASP A 28 8.36 8.79 8.28
C ASP A 28 8.18 9.86 7.17
N PRO A 29 7.96 11.14 7.52
CA PRO A 29 7.72 12.19 6.53
C PRO A 29 8.91 12.40 5.59
N ASP A 30 10.13 12.17 6.06
CA ASP A 30 11.34 12.35 5.25
C ASP A 30 11.44 11.27 4.16
N LEU A 31 10.94 10.06 4.45
CA LEU A 31 10.85 8.99 3.46
C LEU A 31 9.75 9.25 2.43
N LEU A 32 8.61 9.80 2.86
CA LEU A 32 7.56 10.20 1.92
C LEU A 32 8.04 11.30 0.98
N GLN A 33 8.74 12.30 1.50
CA GLN A 33 9.28 13.38 0.68
C GLN A 33 10.29 12.85 -0.35
N GLN A 34 11.21 11.95 0.06
CA GLN A 34 12.11 11.26 -0.86
C GLN A 34 11.35 10.45 -1.92
N ALA A 35 10.28 9.74 -1.53
CA ALA A 35 9.47 8.99 -2.47
C ALA A 35 8.80 9.90 -3.52
N TYR A 36 8.32 11.08 -3.12
CA TYR A 36 7.72 12.04 -4.04
C TYR A 36 8.75 12.66 -4.98
N GLU A 37 9.99 12.84 -4.53
CA GLU A 37 11.09 13.34 -5.35
C GLU A 37 11.47 12.31 -6.42
N LEU A 38 11.57 11.04 -6.03
CA LEU A 38 11.88 9.93 -6.94
C LEU A 38 10.81 9.75 -8.03
N SER A 39 9.53 9.92 -7.70
CA SER A 39 8.43 9.82 -8.67
C SER A 39 8.09 11.13 -9.38
N GLY A 40 8.83 12.22 -9.11
CA GLY A 40 8.62 13.52 -9.76
C GLY A 40 7.32 14.24 -9.39
N VAL A 41 6.61 13.80 -8.34
CA VAL A 41 5.36 14.42 -7.86
C VAL A 41 5.56 15.37 -6.67
N ALA A 42 6.80 15.50 -6.19
CA ALA A 42 7.17 16.40 -5.10
C ALA A 42 6.64 17.81 -5.35
N THR A 43 6.00 18.39 -4.34
CA THR A 43 5.42 19.72 -4.45
C THR A 43 5.54 20.52 -3.17
N VAL A 44 5.88 21.80 -3.31
CA VAL A 44 5.86 22.77 -2.20
C VAL A 44 4.42 23.23 -1.89
N ARG A 45 3.49 23.04 -2.85
CA ARG A 45 2.12 23.58 -2.73
C ARG A 45 1.27 22.74 -1.79
N ARG A 46 0.93 23.30 -0.62
CA ARG A 46 -0.05 22.72 0.30
C ARG A 46 -1.49 22.96 -0.18
N ARG A 47 -2.09 21.92 -0.77
CA ARG A 47 -3.50 21.87 -1.17
C ARG A 47 -4.37 21.42 0.00
N ARG A 48 -5.69 21.51 -0.16
CA ARG A 48 -6.65 20.98 0.84
C ARG A 48 -6.45 19.49 1.14
N LEU A 49 -6.06 18.70 0.14
CA LEU A 49 -5.56 17.33 0.29
C LEU A 49 -4.07 17.32 -0.09
N PRO A 50 -3.16 17.49 0.90
CA PRO A 50 -1.73 17.23 0.75
C PRO A 50 -1.44 15.81 0.27
N LEU A 51 -0.25 15.54 -0.27
CA LEU A 51 0.12 14.19 -0.72
C LEU A 51 0.13 13.20 0.46
N ASP A 52 0.64 13.61 1.61
CA ASP A 52 0.70 12.77 2.82
C ASP A 52 -0.70 12.32 3.26
N SER A 53 -1.67 13.24 3.21
CA SER A 53 -3.09 12.95 3.44
C SER A 53 -3.66 11.94 2.46
N VAL A 54 -3.18 11.94 1.21
CA VAL A 54 -3.61 10.96 0.19
C VAL A 54 -2.96 9.60 0.46
N VAL A 55 -1.68 9.55 0.84
CA VAL A 55 -1.01 8.32 1.28
C VAL A 55 -1.77 7.70 2.45
N LEU A 56 -2.12 8.50 3.45
CA LEU A 56 -2.95 8.05 4.56
C LEU A 56 -4.31 7.52 4.14
N THR A 57 -4.97 8.19 3.19
CA THR A 57 -6.24 7.71 2.66
C THR A 57 -6.07 6.34 2.01
N ILE A 58 -4.95 6.09 1.31
CA ILE A 58 -4.64 4.80 0.69
C ILE A 58 -4.38 3.73 1.75
N VAL A 59 -3.63 4.04 2.82
CA VAL A 59 -3.48 3.12 3.96
C VAL A 59 -4.83 2.87 4.63
N GLY A 60 -5.67 3.90 4.79
CA GLY A 60 -7.03 3.76 5.28
C GLY A 60 -7.89 2.83 4.42
N MET A 61 -7.71 2.80 3.10
CA MET A 61 -8.42 1.88 2.21
C MET A 61 -8.10 0.41 2.51
N SER A 62 -6.89 0.08 2.99
CA SER A 62 -6.55 -1.29 3.37
C SER A 62 -7.14 -1.69 4.72
N LEU A 63 -7.32 -0.71 5.63
CA LEU A 63 -7.94 -0.89 6.95
C LEU A 63 -9.48 -0.96 6.87
N PHE A 64 -10.11 -0.04 6.13
CA PHE A 64 -11.56 0.14 6.03
C PHE A 64 -12.10 -0.33 4.67
N ARG A 65 -11.84 -1.60 4.32
CA ARG A 65 -12.10 -2.14 2.97
C ARG A 65 -13.54 -2.07 2.48
N ASN A 66 -14.51 -1.94 3.40
CA ASN A 66 -15.93 -1.90 3.08
C ASN A 66 -16.47 -0.47 2.92
N ASP A 67 -15.67 0.54 3.24
CA ASP A 67 -16.09 1.93 3.18
C ASP A 67 -15.69 2.58 1.86
N PRO A 68 -16.50 3.53 1.35
CA PRO A 68 -16.11 4.30 0.19
C PRO A 68 -14.94 5.24 0.52
N VAL A 69 -14.03 5.41 -0.44
CA VAL A 69 -12.76 6.13 -0.24
C VAL A 69 -12.92 7.56 0.30
N TRP A 70 -13.99 8.27 -0.09
CA TRP A 70 -14.24 9.62 0.43
C TRP A 70 -14.70 9.62 1.88
N ASP A 71 -15.45 8.60 2.32
CA ASP A 71 -15.83 8.47 3.73
C ASP A 71 -14.60 8.10 4.55
N ILE A 72 -13.70 7.27 4.02
CA ILE A 72 -12.39 7.02 4.65
C ILE A 72 -11.61 8.33 4.80
N ALA A 73 -11.49 9.13 3.74
CA ALA A 73 -10.79 10.42 3.83
C ALA A 73 -11.41 11.37 4.88
N ASN A 74 -12.74 11.35 5.02
CA ASN A 74 -13.44 12.14 6.04
C ASN A 74 -13.28 11.55 7.45
N LYS A 75 -13.33 10.22 7.60
CA LYS A 75 -13.12 9.48 8.86
C LYS A 75 -11.70 9.70 9.38
N LEU A 76 -10.73 9.77 8.49
CA LEU A 76 -9.34 10.02 8.85
C LEU A 76 -9.02 11.50 9.13
N ASP A 77 -9.99 12.41 8.92
CA ASP A 77 -9.85 13.87 9.03
C ASP A 77 -8.58 14.45 8.36
N VAL A 78 -8.19 13.87 7.21
CA VAL A 78 -6.89 14.18 6.57
C VAL A 78 -6.88 15.50 5.81
N SER A 79 -8.02 16.20 5.73
CA SER A 79 -8.15 17.40 4.90
C SER A 79 -7.82 18.67 5.69
N LEU A 80 -7.01 19.55 5.11
CA LEU A 80 -6.71 20.83 5.74
C LEU A 80 -7.99 21.70 5.86
N PRO A 81 -8.09 22.57 6.89
CA PRO A 81 -9.26 23.40 7.12
C PRO A 81 -9.67 24.22 5.88
N GLY A 82 -10.98 24.32 5.67
CA GLY A 82 -11.55 25.08 4.55
C GLY A 82 -13.04 25.33 4.71
N LYS A 83 -13.66 26.01 3.73
CA LYS A 83 -15.08 26.41 3.78
C LYS A 83 -16.05 25.25 3.97
N ASN A 84 -15.77 24.11 3.35
CA ASN A 84 -16.55 22.89 3.52
C ASN A 84 -15.88 22.00 4.55
N ARG A 85 -16.65 21.26 5.35
CA ARG A 85 -16.09 20.28 6.29
C ARG A 85 -15.62 19.00 5.56
N PHE A 86 -16.44 18.50 4.65
CA PHE A 86 -16.20 17.23 3.96
C PHE A 86 -15.42 17.38 2.66
N VAL A 87 -14.70 16.31 2.32
CA VAL A 87 -13.98 16.16 1.06
C VAL A 87 -14.93 15.65 -0.03
N ALA A 88 -14.92 16.32 -1.18
CA ALA A 88 -15.71 15.86 -2.34
C ALA A 88 -15.11 14.57 -2.94
N PRO A 89 -15.94 13.60 -3.38
CA PRO A 89 -15.44 12.35 -3.97
C PRO A 89 -14.46 12.56 -5.14
N SER A 90 -14.75 13.52 -6.02
CA SER A 90 -13.88 13.87 -7.15
C SER A 90 -12.51 14.40 -6.72
N ALA A 91 -12.43 15.11 -5.59
CA ALA A 91 -11.17 15.62 -5.08
C ALA A 91 -10.24 14.49 -4.63
N VAL A 92 -10.79 13.42 -4.05
CA VAL A 92 -10.01 12.24 -3.63
C VAL A 92 -9.46 11.50 -4.85
N VAL A 93 -10.29 11.28 -5.87
CA VAL A 93 -9.87 10.64 -7.13
C VAL A 93 -8.73 11.43 -7.79
N GLN A 94 -8.91 12.74 -7.96
CA GLN A 94 -7.87 13.61 -8.56
C GLN A 94 -6.58 13.64 -7.73
N ALA A 95 -6.70 13.60 -6.39
CA ALA A 95 -5.53 13.62 -5.53
C ALA A 95 -4.74 12.31 -5.62
N ARG A 96 -5.41 11.16 -5.73
CA ARG A 96 -4.77 9.85 -6.00
C ARG A 96 -4.10 9.81 -7.36
N GLN A 97 -4.76 10.30 -8.41
CA GLN A 97 -4.17 10.39 -9.75
C GLN A 97 -2.91 11.26 -9.78
N ARG A 98 -2.91 12.38 -9.03
CA ARG A 98 -1.73 13.25 -8.90
C ARG A 98 -0.58 12.58 -8.15
N LEU A 99 -0.90 11.77 -7.13
CA LEU A 99 0.13 11.07 -6.35
C LEU A 99 0.81 9.98 -7.19
N GLY A 100 0.02 9.23 -7.97
CA GLY A 100 0.53 8.12 -8.78
C GLY A 100 0.89 6.89 -7.94
N ASP A 101 0.98 5.75 -8.59
CA ASP A 101 1.39 4.47 -7.99
C ASP A 101 2.90 4.41 -7.73
N GLU A 102 3.72 5.00 -8.60
CA GLU A 102 5.19 5.06 -8.43
C GLU A 102 5.59 5.68 -7.09
N ALA A 103 4.94 6.76 -6.67
CA ALA A 103 5.21 7.41 -5.38
C ALA A 103 4.93 6.46 -4.20
N ILE A 104 3.85 5.68 -4.27
CA ILE A 104 3.51 4.69 -3.25
C ILE A 104 4.52 3.54 -3.27
N GLY A 105 4.93 3.08 -4.45
CA GLY A 105 5.96 2.06 -4.61
C GLY A 105 7.29 2.47 -3.99
N HIS A 106 7.76 3.69 -4.26
CA HIS A 106 8.97 4.23 -3.63
C HIS A 106 8.83 4.38 -2.12
N ALA A 107 7.69 4.89 -1.65
CA ALA A 107 7.42 5.04 -0.23
C ALA A 107 7.47 3.68 0.50
N PHE A 108 6.84 2.65 -0.06
CA PHE A 108 6.90 1.28 0.44
C PHE A 108 8.35 0.77 0.50
N LYS A 109 9.11 0.85 -0.62
CA LYS A 109 10.49 0.35 -0.69
C LYS A 109 11.41 1.06 0.33
N LEU A 110 11.31 2.38 0.44
CA LEU A 110 12.09 3.17 1.40
C LEU A 110 11.75 2.82 2.86
N MET A 111 10.46 2.68 3.19
CA MET A 111 10.04 2.30 4.53
C MET A 111 10.47 0.88 4.89
N ALA A 112 10.32 -0.07 3.96
CA ALA A 112 10.75 -1.45 4.13
C ALA A 112 12.27 -1.54 4.38
N GLN A 113 13.08 -0.83 3.59
CA GLN A 113 14.53 -0.77 3.77
C GLN A 113 14.92 -0.18 5.14
N ARG A 114 14.29 0.93 5.54
CA ARG A 114 14.55 1.55 6.85
C ARG A 114 14.16 0.63 8.00
N ALA A 115 13.00 -0.01 7.91
CA ALA A 115 12.53 -0.96 8.91
C ALA A 115 13.50 -2.16 9.02
N PHE A 116 13.89 -2.74 7.89
CA PHE A 116 14.79 -3.89 7.86
C PHE A 116 16.18 -3.58 8.44
N GLY A 117 16.70 -2.38 8.21
CA GLY A 117 17.98 -1.95 8.79
C GLY A 117 17.91 -1.53 10.27
N LYS A 118 16.74 -1.17 10.79
CA LYS A 118 16.56 -0.67 12.15
C LYS A 118 16.15 -1.75 13.15
N TYR A 119 15.34 -2.72 12.71
CA TYR A 119 14.84 -3.77 13.59
C TYR A 119 15.83 -4.93 13.68
N ALA A 120 16.03 -5.42 14.90
CA ALA A 120 16.71 -6.69 15.12
C ALA A 120 15.66 -7.81 15.04
N PHE A 121 15.66 -8.55 13.94
CA PHE A 121 14.79 -9.72 13.75
C PHE A 121 15.37 -10.95 14.43
N GLU A 122 14.53 -11.97 14.61
CA GLU A 122 15.01 -13.27 15.04
C GLU A 122 15.91 -13.86 13.95
N GLN A 123 17.09 -14.33 14.36
CA GLN A 123 18.08 -14.88 13.45
C GLN A 123 18.20 -16.38 13.64
N TRP A 124 18.30 -17.10 12.53
CA TRP A 124 18.66 -18.51 12.53
C TRP A 124 20.10 -18.65 12.05
N CYS A 125 20.96 -19.20 12.92
CA CYS A 125 22.40 -19.35 12.64
C CYS A 125 23.10 -18.02 12.25
N GLY A 126 22.66 -16.89 12.82
CA GLY A 126 23.21 -15.56 12.52
C GLY A 126 22.72 -14.95 11.20
N LEU A 127 21.71 -15.53 10.56
CA LEU A 127 21.10 -15.05 9.33
C LEU A 127 19.65 -14.65 9.56
N ASN A 128 19.19 -13.60 8.86
CA ASN A 128 17.78 -13.25 8.82
C ASN A 128 17.03 -14.28 7.96
N VAL A 129 15.90 -14.77 8.44
CA VAL A 129 15.09 -15.76 7.72
C VAL A 129 13.98 -15.05 6.95
N LEU A 130 14.04 -15.13 5.63
CA LEU A 130 13.07 -14.52 4.73
C LEU A 130 12.27 -15.59 3.99
N ALA A 131 11.03 -15.28 3.65
CA ALA A 131 10.17 -16.12 2.83
C ALA A 131 9.74 -15.36 1.58
N VAL A 132 9.59 -16.10 0.49
CA VAL A 132 8.99 -15.62 -0.76
C VAL A 132 7.71 -16.41 -0.97
N ASP A 133 6.62 -15.70 -1.24
CA ASP A 133 5.32 -16.32 -1.53
C ASP A 133 4.55 -15.52 -2.58
N GLY A 134 3.75 -16.24 -3.36
CA GLY A 134 2.92 -15.71 -4.44
C GLY A 134 1.44 -15.70 -4.08
N VAL A 135 0.74 -14.62 -4.46
CA VAL A 135 -0.72 -14.53 -4.35
C VAL A 135 -1.35 -14.05 -5.64
N MET A 136 -2.55 -14.54 -5.94
CA MET A 136 -3.36 -14.09 -7.08
C MET A 136 -4.51 -13.21 -6.61
N PHE A 137 -4.59 -11.99 -7.13
CA PHE A 137 -5.71 -11.08 -6.94
C PHE A 137 -6.64 -11.09 -8.15
N ARG A 138 -7.91 -10.79 -7.92
CA ARG A 138 -8.89 -10.56 -8.98
C ARG A 138 -9.00 -9.06 -9.25
N ALA A 139 -8.84 -8.66 -10.50
CA ALA A 139 -9.14 -7.31 -10.96
C ALA A 139 -10.60 -7.20 -11.42
N GLN A 140 -11.08 -5.96 -11.53
CA GLN A 140 -12.38 -5.68 -12.14
C GLN A 140 -12.40 -6.15 -13.59
N ASP A 141 -13.53 -6.71 -14.02
CA ASP A 141 -13.72 -7.21 -15.38
C ASP A 141 -13.93 -6.05 -16.36
N THR A 142 -12.81 -5.50 -16.85
CA THR A 142 -12.76 -4.45 -17.86
C THR A 142 -11.89 -4.90 -19.01
N ALA A 143 -12.18 -4.42 -20.23
CA ALA A 143 -11.39 -4.78 -21.41
C ALA A 143 -9.89 -4.44 -21.25
N GLU A 144 -9.58 -3.33 -20.56
CA GLU A 144 -8.21 -2.92 -20.23
C GLU A 144 -7.51 -3.92 -19.30
N ASN A 145 -8.17 -4.33 -18.21
CA ASN A 145 -7.60 -5.30 -17.27
C ASN A 145 -7.49 -6.69 -17.88
N VAL A 146 -8.45 -7.10 -18.71
CA VAL A 146 -8.38 -8.38 -19.45
C VAL A 146 -7.17 -8.37 -20.37
N ALA A 147 -6.94 -7.27 -21.10
CA ALA A 147 -5.79 -7.14 -21.99
C ALA A 147 -4.45 -7.11 -21.23
N ALA A 148 -4.39 -6.46 -20.07
CA ALA A 148 -3.18 -6.33 -19.28
C ALA A 148 -2.83 -7.59 -18.46
N PHE A 149 -3.82 -8.22 -17.83
CA PHE A 149 -3.60 -9.25 -16.81
C PHE A 149 -4.05 -10.66 -17.22
N GLY A 150 -4.92 -10.77 -18.22
CA GLY A 150 -5.49 -12.04 -18.67
C GLY A 150 -6.44 -12.69 -17.67
N CYS A 151 -7.23 -13.66 -18.15
CA CYS A 151 -8.18 -14.44 -17.35
C CYS A 151 -7.78 -15.91 -17.26
N ASP A 152 -8.20 -16.59 -16.20
CA ASP A 152 -8.04 -18.04 -16.12
C ASP A 152 -8.85 -18.75 -17.20
N ARG A 153 -8.32 -19.86 -17.72
CA ARG A 153 -8.97 -20.65 -18.76
C ARG A 153 -9.35 -22.01 -18.23
N ASN A 154 -10.60 -22.39 -18.47
CA ASN A 154 -11.06 -23.75 -18.26
C ASN A 154 -11.60 -24.33 -19.58
N ALA A 155 -12.00 -25.60 -19.57
CA ALA A 155 -12.53 -26.28 -20.76
C ALA A 155 -13.82 -25.64 -21.35
N LYS A 156 -14.48 -24.75 -20.59
CA LYS A 156 -15.70 -24.02 -20.98
C LYS A 156 -15.42 -22.57 -21.41
N GLY A 157 -14.17 -22.11 -21.39
CA GLY A 157 -13.75 -20.77 -21.81
C GLY A 157 -12.98 -20.00 -20.74
N ASP A 158 -12.88 -18.68 -20.95
CA ASP A 158 -12.26 -17.76 -20.01
C ASP A 158 -13.17 -17.60 -18.77
N ASN A 159 -12.58 -17.74 -17.58
CA ASN A 159 -13.21 -17.43 -16.31
C ASN A 159 -13.49 -15.92 -16.22
N PRO A 160 -14.56 -15.53 -15.50
CA PRO A 160 -14.77 -14.13 -15.18
C PRO A 160 -13.64 -13.64 -14.26
N TYR A 161 -13.24 -12.38 -14.46
CA TYR A 161 -12.22 -11.63 -13.72
C TYR A 161 -10.76 -11.88 -14.13
N PRO A 162 -10.07 -10.81 -14.60
CA PRO A 162 -8.63 -10.84 -14.80
C PRO A 162 -7.85 -11.11 -13.52
N GLN A 163 -6.70 -11.76 -13.65
CA GLN A 163 -5.90 -12.23 -12.52
C GLN A 163 -4.55 -11.50 -12.46
N VAL A 164 -4.32 -10.76 -11.37
CA VAL A 164 -3.04 -10.08 -11.08
C VAL A 164 -2.23 -10.97 -10.16
N ARG A 165 -1.03 -11.36 -10.57
CA ARG A 165 -0.08 -12.06 -9.69
C ARG A 165 0.72 -11.05 -8.90
N MET A 166 0.90 -11.30 -7.62
CA MET A 166 1.87 -10.63 -6.76
C MET A 166 2.81 -11.67 -6.20
N CYS A 167 4.11 -11.38 -6.18
CA CYS A 167 5.09 -12.12 -5.41
C CYS A 167 5.66 -11.17 -4.37
N SER A 168 5.87 -11.63 -3.15
CA SER A 168 6.40 -10.79 -2.07
C SER A 168 7.51 -11.48 -1.29
N LEU A 169 8.48 -10.67 -0.87
CA LEU A 169 9.54 -11.05 0.05
C LEU A 169 9.15 -10.57 1.44
N MET A 170 9.18 -11.44 2.43
CA MET A 170 8.84 -11.10 3.81
C MET A 170 9.87 -11.60 4.80
N GLU A 171 10.07 -10.86 5.88
CA GLU A 171 10.78 -11.35 7.06
C GLU A 171 9.84 -12.21 7.92
N THR A 172 10.30 -13.39 8.30
CA THR A 172 9.41 -14.46 8.82
C THR A 172 9.01 -14.32 10.28
N SER A 173 9.78 -13.62 11.11
CA SER A 173 9.47 -13.45 12.55
C SER A 173 8.50 -12.30 12.83
N SER A 174 8.57 -11.22 12.04
CA SER A 174 7.74 -10.02 12.18
C SER A 174 6.63 -9.91 11.14
N HIS A 175 6.68 -10.75 10.10
CA HIS A 175 5.83 -10.68 8.91
C HIS A 175 5.94 -9.36 8.12
N LEU A 176 7.05 -8.63 8.29
CA LEU A 176 7.32 -7.41 7.54
C LEU A 176 7.54 -7.72 6.06
N LEU A 177 6.74 -7.12 5.19
CA LEU A 177 6.96 -7.14 3.74
C LEU A 177 8.15 -6.25 3.38
N LEU A 178 9.12 -6.82 2.67
CA LEU A 178 10.37 -6.17 2.28
C LEU A 178 10.36 -5.72 0.81
N ALA A 179 9.75 -6.53 -0.05
CA ALA A 179 9.61 -6.26 -1.46
C ALA A 179 8.32 -6.91 -1.97
N SER A 180 7.76 -6.34 -3.04
CA SER A 180 6.60 -6.90 -3.71
C SER A 180 6.61 -6.49 -5.17
N GLU A 181 6.35 -7.44 -6.06
CA GLU A 181 6.30 -7.22 -7.50
C GLU A 181 5.02 -7.83 -8.06
N PHE A 182 4.42 -7.15 -9.04
CA PHE A 182 3.12 -7.46 -9.60
C PHE A 182 3.22 -7.68 -11.10
N ASP A 183 2.44 -8.62 -11.63
CA ASP A 183 2.37 -8.87 -13.07
C ASP A 183 1.07 -9.59 -13.46
N CYS A 184 0.92 -9.87 -14.75
CA CYS A 184 -0.15 -10.69 -15.26
C CYS A 184 0.00 -12.17 -14.83
N ARG A 185 -1.10 -12.92 -14.96
CA ARG A 185 -1.14 -14.35 -14.62
C ARG A 185 -0.15 -15.22 -15.38
N ASP A 186 0.24 -14.80 -16.59
CA ASP A 186 1.09 -15.58 -17.48
C ASP A 186 2.57 -15.55 -17.04
N VAL A 187 2.95 -14.58 -16.20
CA VAL A 187 4.28 -14.49 -15.63
C VAL A 187 4.39 -15.37 -14.39
N GLY A 188 5.26 -16.38 -14.44
CA GLY A 188 5.51 -17.32 -13.34
C GLY A 188 5.94 -16.67 -12.03
N GLU A 189 5.59 -17.28 -10.90
CA GLU A 189 5.99 -16.82 -9.56
C GLU A 189 7.51 -16.70 -9.40
N MET A 190 8.27 -17.70 -9.86
CA MET A 190 9.74 -17.66 -9.83
C MET A 190 10.32 -16.48 -10.61
N SER A 191 9.72 -16.14 -11.76
CA SER A 191 10.15 -14.99 -12.57
C SER A 191 9.80 -13.64 -11.94
N LEU A 192 8.81 -13.60 -11.05
CA LEU A 192 8.54 -12.42 -10.22
C LEU A 192 9.48 -12.36 -9.02
N ALA A 193 9.77 -13.51 -8.41
CA ALA A 193 10.69 -13.60 -7.27
C ALA A 193 12.10 -13.07 -7.61
N GLU A 194 12.56 -13.27 -8.84
CA GLU A 194 13.84 -12.72 -9.33
C GLU A 194 13.90 -11.18 -9.37
N ARG A 195 12.75 -10.50 -9.27
CA ARG A 195 12.65 -9.02 -9.29
C ARG A 195 12.54 -8.39 -7.90
N LEU A 196 12.46 -9.20 -6.85
CA LEU A 196 12.28 -8.76 -5.46
C LEU A 196 13.58 -8.22 -4.83
#